data_AF-A0A3N5KVQ4-F1
#
_entry.id   AF-A0A3N5KVQ4-F1
#
_cell.length_a   1.000
_cell.length_b   1.000
_cell.length_c   1.000
_cell.angle_alpha   90.00
_cell.angle_beta   90.00
_cell.angle_gamma   90.00
#
_symmetry.space_group_name_H-M   'P 1'
#
loop_
_entity.id
_entity.type
_entity.pdbx_description
1 polymer ?
#
loop_
_entity_poly.entity_id
_entity_poly.type
_entity_poly.pdbx_seq_one_letter_code
_entity_poly.pdbx_strand_id
1 'polypeptide(L)'
;SYYSTYYGKTTWAEPQLRNPGLNLPDLPWYDFTIKVKDSGKTMGAAVINHLGNGPTTWHNISTLWMLNPVITAAGPVTIRPGSPLTLRYRVVVHDGPPPTWVIQKLSDEYRGGR
;
A
#
# COMPACT_ATOMS: atom_id res chain seq x y z
N SER A 1 5.75 -12.94 7.97
CA SER A 1 5.49 -11.52 7.67
C SER A 1 4.00 -11.25 7.83
N TYR A 2 3.56 -10.00 7.80
CA TYR A 2 2.13 -9.66 7.77
C TYR A 2 1.92 -8.29 7.13
N TYR A 3 0.71 -8.05 6.64
CA TYR A 3 0.28 -6.73 6.20
C TYR A 3 -0.55 -6.03 7.28
N SER A 4 -0.47 -4.72 7.35
CA SER A 4 -1.26 -3.91 8.26
C SER A 4 -1.74 -2.60 7.64
N THR A 5 -2.75 -2.02 8.27
CA THR A 5 -3.32 -0.70 7.94
C THR A 5 -3.48 0.09 9.24
N TYR A 6 -4.11 1.26 9.19
CA TYR A 6 -4.44 2.02 10.39
C TYR A 6 -5.26 1.21 11.41
N TYR A 7 -6.11 0.29 10.93
CA TYR A 7 -6.95 -0.57 11.77
C TYR A 7 -6.21 -1.78 12.36
N GLY A 8 -4.91 -1.91 12.10
CA GLY A 8 -4.09 -3.04 12.55
C GLY A 8 -3.86 -4.07 11.45
N LYS A 9 -3.56 -5.31 11.86
CA LYS A 9 -3.20 -6.40 10.95
C LYS A 9 -4.37 -6.76 10.05
N THR A 10 -4.11 -6.90 8.75
CA THR A 10 -5.13 -7.31 7.78
C THR A 10 -5.39 -8.80 7.86
N THR A 11 -6.65 -9.21 7.74
CA THR A 11 -7.09 -10.62 7.69
C THR A 11 -7.77 -10.98 6.38
N TRP A 12 -7.66 -10.12 5.37
CA TRP A 12 -8.27 -10.33 4.04
C TRP A 12 -7.59 -11.45 3.27
N ALA A 13 -8.35 -12.07 2.36
CA ALA A 13 -7.80 -13.03 1.41
C ALA A 13 -6.72 -12.37 0.54
N GLU A 14 -5.73 -13.16 0.15
CA GLU A 14 -4.66 -12.64 -0.70
C GLU A 14 -5.17 -12.27 -2.09
N PRO A 15 -4.69 -11.15 -2.66
CA PRO A 15 -5.02 -10.78 -4.03
C PRO A 15 -4.38 -11.74 -5.02
N GLN A 16 -5.03 -11.93 -6.18
CA GLN A 16 -4.55 -12.80 -7.24
C GLN A 16 -4.15 -11.98 -8.47
N LEU A 17 -2.93 -12.18 -8.98
CA LEU A 17 -2.34 -11.40 -10.08
C LEU A 17 -3.23 -11.26 -11.33
N ARG A 18 -4.11 -12.23 -11.57
CA ARG A 18 -4.96 -12.30 -12.78
C ARG A 18 -6.41 -11.87 -12.54
N ASN A 19 -6.78 -11.55 -11.30
CA ASN A 19 -8.14 -11.18 -10.94
C ASN A 19 -8.16 -9.85 -10.16
N PRO A 20 -8.29 -8.70 -10.85
CA PRO A 20 -8.35 -7.39 -10.19
C PRO A 20 -9.48 -7.25 -9.18
N GLY A 21 -10.56 -8.04 -9.31
CA GLY A 21 -11.67 -8.05 -8.35
C GLY A 21 -11.29 -8.61 -6.98
N LEU A 22 -10.12 -9.24 -6.86
CA LEU A 22 -9.57 -9.71 -5.59
C LEU A 22 -8.50 -8.77 -5.02
N ASN A 23 -8.24 -7.62 -5.65
CA ASN A 23 -7.35 -6.63 -5.05
C ASN A 23 -7.94 -6.10 -3.74
N LEU A 24 -7.05 -5.71 -2.83
CA LEU A 24 -7.43 -5.09 -1.57
C LEU A 24 -8.00 -3.68 -1.82
N PRO A 25 -8.91 -3.19 -0.96
CA PRO A 25 -9.58 -1.90 -1.14
C PRO A 25 -8.59 -0.73 -1.14
N ASP A 26 -9.00 0.42 -1.70
CA ASP A 26 -8.23 1.65 -1.57
C ASP A 26 -8.20 2.11 -0.10
N LEU A 27 -7.00 2.17 0.48
CA LEU A 27 -6.76 2.78 1.78
C LEU A 27 -5.61 3.78 1.69
N PRO A 28 -5.52 4.73 2.65
CA PRO A 28 -4.48 5.73 2.66
C PRO A 28 -3.07 5.16 2.61
N TRP A 29 -2.86 4.02 3.26
CA TRP A 29 -1.61 3.30 3.26
C TRP A 29 -1.83 1.84 3.63
N TYR A 30 -0.89 1.01 3.20
CA TYR A 30 -0.69 -0.34 3.70
C TYR A 30 0.76 -0.49 4.14
N ASP A 31 0.98 -1.38 5.09
CA ASP A 31 2.29 -1.73 5.62
C ASP A 31 2.59 -3.22 5.40
N PHE A 32 3.86 -3.54 5.19
CA PHE A 32 4.37 -4.89 5.19
C PHE A 32 5.48 -5.03 6.23
N THR A 33 5.23 -5.87 7.24
CA THR A 33 6.18 -6.12 8.32
C THR A 33 6.71 -7.56 8.27
N ILE A 34 8.02 -7.70 8.45
CA ILE A 34 8.74 -8.97 8.53
C ILE A 34 9.39 -9.15 9.90
N LYS A 35 9.55 -10.41 10.32
CA LYS A 35 10.46 -10.79 11.40
C LYS A 35 11.64 -11.51 10.75
N VAL A 36 12.83 -10.96 10.87
CA VAL A 36 14.06 -11.53 10.32
C VAL A 36 14.42 -12.76 11.13
N LYS A 37 14.51 -13.92 10.47
CA LYS A 37 14.67 -15.22 11.14
C LYS A 37 15.90 -15.29 12.03
N ASP A 38 17.04 -14.84 11.50
CA ASP A 38 18.34 -15.05 12.15
C ASP A 38 18.58 -14.10 13.33
N SER A 39 18.17 -12.84 13.18
CA SER A 39 18.36 -11.83 14.23
C SER A 39 17.16 -11.70 15.18
N GLY A 40 16.01 -12.26 14.81
CA GLY A 40 14.74 -12.06 15.51
C GLY A 40 14.17 -10.64 15.42
N LYS A 41 14.88 -9.72 14.75
CA LYS A 41 14.47 -8.31 14.62
C LYS A 41 13.22 -8.18 13.74
N THR A 42 12.40 -7.19 14.05
CA THR A 42 11.26 -6.80 13.23
C THR A 42 11.63 -5.58 12.41
N MET A 43 11.22 -5.54 11.15
CA MET A 43 11.34 -4.36 10.29
C MET A 43 10.22 -4.39 9.26
N GLY A 44 9.96 -3.26 8.62
CA GLY A 44 8.94 -3.20 7.58
C GLY A 44 8.96 -1.90 6.81
N ALA A 45 8.01 -1.80 5.88
CA ALA A 45 7.79 -0.59 5.14
C ALA A 45 6.30 -0.41 4.88
N ALA A 46 5.85 0.84 4.99
CA ALA A 46 4.54 1.28 4.56
C ALA A 46 4.64 2.06 3.24
N VAL A 47 3.66 1.86 2.38
CA VAL A 47 3.46 2.69 1.19
C VAL A 47 2.18 3.48 1.40
N ILE A 48 2.27 4.78 1.14
CA ILE A 48 1.18 5.75 1.28
C ILE A 48 0.69 6.12 -0.12
N ASN A 49 -0.61 5.94 -0.36
CA ASN A 49 -1.31 6.38 -1.57
C ASN A 49 -1.64 7.88 -1.49
N HIS A 50 -1.80 8.56 -2.63
CA HIS A 50 -2.19 9.97 -2.70
C HIS A 50 -3.57 10.13 -3.35
N LEU A 51 -4.38 11.09 -2.86
CA LEU A 51 -5.72 11.36 -3.41
C LEU A 51 -5.73 11.82 -4.87
N GLY A 52 -4.61 12.37 -5.33
CA GLY A 52 -4.41 12.74 -6.74
C GLY A 52 -4.10 11.59 -7.69
N ASN A 53 -4.01 10.34 -7.20
CA ASN A 53 -3.93 9.17 -8.07
C ASN A 53 -5.31 8.84 -8.64
N GLY A 54 -5.34 8.12 -9.76
CA GLY A 54 -6.58 7.52 -10.26
C GLY A 54 -7.15 6.48 -9.29
N PRO A 55 -8.31 5.89 -9.60
CA PRO A 55 -8.89 4.79 -8.82
C PRO A 55 -7.82 3.74 -8.51
N THR A 56 -7.54 3.55 -7.21
CA THR A 56 -6.45 2.71 -6.73
C THR A 56 -7.02 1.51 -6.01
N THR A 57 -6.38 0.36 -6.20
CA THR A 57 -6.57 -0.83 -5.37
C THR A 57 -5.18 -1.31 -4.94
N TRP A 58 -5.09 -2.33 -4.10
CA TRP A 58 -3.80 -2.77 -3.56
C TRP A 58 -3.54 -4.23 -3.86
N HIS A 59 -2.31 -4.55 -4.28
CA HIS A 59 -1.92 -5.88 -4.69
C HIS A 59 -0.86 -6.48 -3.76
N ASN A 60 -1.24 -6.63 -2.50
CA ASN A 60 -0.34 -7.07 -1.43
C ASN A 60 -0.36 -8.59 -1.29
N ILE A 61 0.28 -9.30 -2.22
CA ILE A 61 0.40 -10.76 -2.19
C ILE A 61 1.58 -11.17 -1.32
N SER A 62 1.37 -12.09 -0.37
CA SER A 62 2.40 -12.41 0.63
C SER A 62 3.55 -13.21 0.02
N THR A 63 3.28 -13.98 -1.04
CA THR A 63 4.27 -14.82 -1.73
C THR A 63 5.28 -14.04 -2.57
N LEU A 64 4.95 -12.81 -2.98
CA LEU A 64 5.87 -11.93 -3.72
C LEU A 64 6.52 -10.87 -2.83
N TRP A 65 6.10 -10.76 -1.57
CA TRP A 65 6.58 -9.71 -0.64
C TRP A 65 6.47 -8.30 -1.23
N MET A 66 5.40 -8.05 -1.97
CA MET A 66 5.14 -6.79 -2.66
C MET A 66 4.13 -5.95 -1.91
N LEU A 67 4.38 -4.65 -1.91
CA LEU A 67 3.48 -3.64 -1.39
C LEU A 67 3.35 -2.55 -2.45
N ASN A 68 2.27 -2.59 -3.24
CA ASN A 68 2.10 -1.70 -4.37
C ASN A 68 0.68 -1.16 -4.46
N PRO A 69 0.50 0.18 -4.46
CA PRO A 69 -0.73 0.78 -4.94
C PRO A 69 -0.83 0.51 -6.43
N VAL A 70 -1.98 0.00 -6.86
CA VAL A 70 -2.24 -0.39 -8.23
C VAL A 70 -3.36 0.48 -8.79
N ILE A 71 -3.01 1.29 -9.78
CA ILE A 71 -3.98 1.98 -10.64
C ILE A 71 -4.47 1.00 -11.72
N THR A 72 -4.96 -0.16 -11.30
CA THR A 72 -5.71 -1.05 -12.20
C THR A 72 -7.15 -0.58 -12.10
N ALA A 73 -7.61 0.12 -13.12
CA ALA A 73 -9.04 0.35 -13.25
C ALA A 73 -9.73 -1.01 -13.45
N ALA A 74 -10.95 -1.13 -12.91
CA ALA A 74 -11.82 -2.28 -13.14
C ALA A 74 -12.23 -2.46 -14.63
N GLY A 75 -11.66 -1.67 -15.53
CA GLY A 75 -11.85 -1.70 -16.97
C GLY A 75 -10.77 -0.89 -17.69
N PRO A 76 -10.86 -0.73 -19.02
CA PRO A 76 -9.88 0.01 -19.80
C PRO A 76 -9.72 1.47 -19.35
N VAL A 77 -8.48 1.96 -19.29
CA VAL A 77 -8.16 3.38 -19.09
C VAL A 77 -7.53 3.92 -20.37
N THR A 78 -8.13 4.96 -20.93
CA THR A 78 -7.55 5.67 -22.08
C THR A 78 -6.62 6.78 -21.59
N ILE A 79 -5.33 6.66 -21.89
CA ILE A 79 -4.36 7.72 -21.68
C ILE A 79 -4.36 8.61 -22.93
N ARG A 80 -4.70 9.88 -22.78
CA ARG A 80 -4.73 10.85 -23.89
C ARG A 80 -3.36 11.50 -24.08
N PRO A 81 -2.99 11.91 -25.30
CA PRO A 81 -1.80 12.73 -25.51
C PRO A 81 -1.77 13.94 -24.56
N GLY A 82 -0.63 14.20 -23.93
CA GLY A 82 -0.47 15.30 -22.95
C GLY A 82 -1.10 15.07 -21.57
N SER A 83 -1.73 13.91 -21.33
CA SER A 83 -2.34 13.56 -20.03
C SER A 83 -1.63 12.36 -19.41
N PRO A 84 -0.49 12.54 -18.73
CA PRO A 84 0.29 11.44 -18.20
C PRO A 84 -0.46 10.70 -17.08
N LEU A 85 -0.38 9.37 -17.10
CA LEU A 85 -0.75 8.56 -15.93
C LEU A 85 0.29 8.79 -14.83
N THR A 86 -0.12 9.45 -13.76
CA THR A 86 0.77 9.81 -12.64
C THR A 86 0.45 8.95 -11.43
N LEU A 87 1.47 8.26 -10.91
CA LEU A 87 1.42 7.55 -9.63
C LEU A 87 2.23 8.33 -8.60
N ARG A 88 1.55 8.82 -7.56
CA ARG A 88 2.13 9.54 -6.43
C ARG A 88 2.08 8.65 -5.20
N TYR A 89 3.23 8.37 -4.59
CA TYR A 89 3.31 7.56 -3.39
C TYR A 89 4.45 8.03 -2.49
N ARG A 90 4.37 7.69 -1.21
CA ARG A 90 5.47 7.87 -0.24
C ARG A 90 5.76 6.52 0.40
N VAL A 91 7.04 6.24 0.65
CA VAL A 91 7.48 5.04 1.36
C VAL A 91 8.01 5.44 2.72
N VAL A 92 7.60 4.74 3.77
CA VAL A 92 8.08 4.91 5.15
C VAL A 92 8.65 3.57 5.61
N VAL A 93 9.95 3.54 5.91
CA VAL A 93 10.61 2.35 6.45
C VAL A 93 10.65 2.46 7.97
N HIS A 94 10.50 1.34 8.67
CA HIS A 94 10.59 1.32 10.13
C HIS A 94 11.39 0.12 10.63
N ASP A 95 12.13 0.36 11.71
CA ASP A 95 12.69 -0.65 12.58
C ASP A 95 11.71 -0.96 13.70
N GLY A 96 11.42 -2.24 13.93
CA GLY A 96 10.41 -2.69 14.88
C GLY A 96 9.01 -2.85 14.28
N PRO A 97 7.98 -3.03 15.13
CA PRO A 97 6.57 -3.06 14.69
C PRO A 97 6.16 -1.76 13.96
N PRO A 98 5.12 -1.79 13.12
CA PRO A 98 4.71 -0.62 12.36
C PRO A 98 4.24 0.49 13.30
N PRO A 99 4.84 1.70 13.23
CA PRO A 99 4.42 2.84 14.03
C PRO A 99 3.16 3.48 13.42
N THR A 100 2.02 2.80 13.56
CA THR A 100 0.78 3.09 12.81
C THR A 100 0.32 4.55 12.94
N TRP A 101 0.46 5.17 14.12
CA TRP A 101 0.11 6.56 14.34
C TRP A 101 1.03 7.54 13.58
N VAL A 102 2.32 7.23 13.49
CA VAL A 102 3.30 8.05 12.73
C VAL A 102 3.01 7.94 11.25
N ILE A 103 2.80 6.71 10.76
CA ILE A 103 2.47 6.45 9.36
C ILE A 103 1.16 7.16 8.98
N GLN A 104 0.15 7.11 9.85
CA GLN A 104 -1.11 7.82 9.64
C GLN A 104 -0.91 9.33 9.55
N LYS A 105 -0.17 9.92 10.50
CA LYS A 105 0.16 11.35 10.47
C LYS A 105 0.88 11.74 9.16
N LEU A 106 1.90 10.99 8.76
CA LEU A 106 2.64 11.22 7.51
C LEU A 106 1.76 11.04 6.27
N SER A 107 0.79 10.13 6.33
CA SER A 107 -0.22 9.93 5.29
C SER A 107 -1.13 11.14 5.17
N ASP A 108 -1.64 11.65 6.29
CA ASP A 108 -2.52 12.82 6.30
C ASP A 108 -1.80 14.06 5.77
N GLU A 109 -0.59 14.33 6.24
CA GLU A 109 0.27 15.43 5.72
C GLU A 109 0.53 15.30 4.22
N TYR A 110 0.84 14.09 3.74
CA TYR A 110 1.13 13.86 2.33
C TYR A 110 -0.11 14.02 1.43
N ARG A 111 -1.26 13.58 1.91
CA ARG A 111 -2.53 13.56 1.16
C ARG A 111 -3.26 14.91 1.18
N GLY A 112 -2.66 15.94 1.78
CA GLY A 112 -3.22 17.30 1.84
C GLY A 112 -4.13 17.57 3.04
N GLY A 113 -3.96 16.80 4.13
CA GLY A 113 -4.52 17.14 5.43
C GLY A 113 -3.96 18.49 5.90
N ARG A 114 -4.88 19.42 6.16
CA ARG A 114 -4.57 20.69 6.83
C ARG A 114 -4.17 20.46 8.27
#